data_AF-A0A511FJU1-F1
#
_entry.id   AF-A0A511FJU1-F1
#
_cell.length_a   1.000
_cell.length_b   1.000
_cell.length_c   1.000
_cell.angle_alpha   90.00
_cell.angle_beta   90.00
_cell.angle_gamma   90.00
#
_symmetry.space_group_name_H-M   'P 1'
#
loop_
_entity.id
_entity.type
_entity.pdbx_description
1 polymer ?
#
loop_
_entity_poly.entity_id
_entity_poly.type
_entity_poly.pdbx_seq_one_letter_code
_entity_poly.pdbx_strand_id
1 'polypeptide(L)'
;MTSTPGGDAAATTPIGGGGTTILRQPVVHPDRAVYGYAVRVLVGGPSGAPLPDEAIEAATETAYRRLDLTGLAADRPVMLRATAGLLAGTAAVWYDTSRLMLEITPSLARREDVDTLAAAATARGVRLALADYDGSLSQDRLLDRVSVVKIDLQRGPDHCAELVSRAHAAGATVVAEHADDAARVELALSLDADLLQGPMFHRDTAPVRRAFSAGEVQCLELVRVLGQEPVDQQAVVSTVAADPELSMRVLHLVNSSAFGLRREIDSVLQAVVLVGPRQLHALAIASLIDARPTSVASLWSILTRATACHTLAGDDAGYTVGLLSAVAAQQSIDLTELVTRTGVSDALSAALLRHEGRLGHVLAAVLAHEENDTAAVQATGLEPWDVAHAYLAAVPAALGTATALAFGD
;
A
#
# COMPACT_ATOMS: atom_id res chain seq x y z
N MET A 1 28.77 -42.98 -1.42
CA MET A 1 29.00 -41.55 -1.08
C MET A 1 28.40 -40.74 -2.20
N THR A 2 27.13 -40.39 -2.07
CA THR A 2 26.35 -39.63 -3.05
C THR A 2 25.92 -38.35 -2.35
N SER A 3 26.60 -37.25 -2.66
CA SER A 3 26.34 -35.92 -2.10
C SER A 3 25.24 -35.23 -2.91
N THR A 4 24.11 -34.98 -2.27
CA THR A 4 23.00 -34.15 -2.73
C THR A 4 23.43 -32.67 -2.73
N PRO A 5 23.11 -31.86 -3.75
CA PRO A 5 23.24 -30.41 -3.64
C PRO A 5 22.08 -29.85 -2.82
N GLY A 6 22.40 -29.05 -1.82
CA GLY A 6 21.44 -28.34 -0.97
C GLY A 6 20.64 -27.31 -1.76
N GLY A 7 19.37 -27.17 -1.39
CA GLY A 7 18.47 -26.16 -1.93
C GLY A 7 18.92 -24.77 -1.56
N ASP A 8 19.12 -23.94 -2.58
CA ASP A 8 19.31 -22.50 -2.45
C ASP A 8 18.01 -21.90 -1.89
N ALA A 9 18.12 -21.29 -0.71
CA ALA A 9 17.12 -20.35 -0.23
C ALA A 9 17.05 -19.19 -1.21
N ALA A 10 15.85 -18.85 -1.68
CA ALA A 10 15.61 -17.72 -2.59
C ALA A 10 16.06 -16.42 -1.93
N ALA A 11 17.30 -16.02 -2.21
CA ALA A 11 17.83 -14.72 -1.85
C ALA A 11 17.08 -13.65 -2.67
N THR A 12 16.25 -12.87 -2.00
CA THR A 12 15.63 -11.66 -2.55
C THR A 12 16.73 -10.76 -3.09
N THR A 13 16.72 -10.56 -4.41
CA THR A 13 17.68 -9.70 -5.10
C THR A 13 17.45 -8.24 -4.68
N PRO A 14 18.50 -7.48 -4.30
CA PRO A 14 18.33 -6.09 -3.89
C PRO A 14 17.88 -5.24 -5.10
N ILE A 15 16.67 -4.69 -5.02
CA ILE A 15 16.17 -3.74 -6.01
C ILE A 15 16.78 -2.36 -5.72
N GLY A 16 17.87 -2.04 -6.45
CA GLY A 16 18.36 -0.67 -6.71
C GLY A 16 19.30 -0.05 -5.65
N GLY A 17 20.51 0.34 -6.04
CA GLY A 17 21.40 1.13 -5.17
C GLY A 17 21.02 2.62 -5.19
N GLY A 18 20.74 3.19 -4.02
CA GLY A 18 20.94 4.59 -3.61
C GLY A 18 20.39 5.77 -4.43
N GLY A 19 19.82 5.60 -5.62
CA GLY A 19 19.42 6.71 -6.50
C GLY A 19 17.96 6.72 -6.93
N THR A 20 17.16 5.71 -6.55
CA THR A 20 15.81 5.52 -7.09
C THR A 20 14.83 5.07 -6.03
N THR A 21 13.90 5.94 -5.65
CA THR A 21 12.80 5.65 -4.73
C THR A 21 11.57 5.22 -5.52
N ILE A 22 10.92 4.13 -5.14
CA ILE A 22 9.71 3.66 -5.80
C ILE A 22 8.52 3.90 -4.86
N LEU A 23 7.49 4.55 -5.38
CA LEU A 23 6.25 4.82 -4.67
C LEU A 23 5.15 3.93 -5.24
N ARG A 24 4.24 3.50 -4.36
CA ARG A 24 3.06 2.70 -4.72
C ARG A 24 1.87 3.23 -3.96
N GLN A 25 0.87 3.74 -4.68
CA GLN A 25 -0.33 4.30 -4.09
C GLN A 25 -1.59 3.68 -4.72
N PRO A 26 -2.61 3.32 -3.92
CA PRO A 26 -3.86 2.81 -4.48
C PRO A 26 -4.62 3.89 -5.24
N VAL A 27 -5.30 3.47 -6.28
CA VAL A 27 -6.38 4.21 -6.95
C VAL A 27 -7.66 3.48 -6.61
N VAL A 28 -8.63 4.17 -6.03
CA VAL A 28 -9.85 3.57 -5.47
C VAL A 28 -11.10 4.25 -6.02
N HIS A 29 -12.20 3.52 -6.01
CA HIS A 29 -13.54 4.08 -6.18
C HIS A 29 -13.93 4.92 -4.95
N PRO A 30 -14.98 5.76 -5.05
CA PRO A 30 -15.52 6.52 -3.92
C PRO A 30 -15.84 5.69 -2.66
N ASP A 31 -16.24 4.43 -2.84
CA ASP A 31 -16.52 3.46 -1.76
C ASP A 31 -15.26 2.79 -1.19
N ARG A 32 -14.06 3.23 -1.60
CA ARG A 32 -12.74 2.69 -1.25
C ARG A 32 -12.45 1.30 -1.81
N ALA A 33 -13.29 0.75 -2.69
CA ALA A 33 -12.92 -0.43 -3.45
C ALA A 33 -11.72 -0.10 -4.34
N VAL A 34 -10.63 -0.86 -4.23
CA VAL A 34 -9.44 -0.65 -5.05
C VAL A 34 -9.80 -0.84 -6.51
N TYR A 35 -9.49 0.15 -7.35
CA TYR A 35 -9.52 0.03 -8.81
C TYR A 35 -8.19 -0.53 -9.31
N GLY A 36 -7.07 0.06 -8.87
CA GLY A 36 -5.72 -0.29 -9.30
C GLY A 36 -4.64 0.37 -8.44
N TYR A 37 -3.41 0.39 -8.93
CA TYR A 37 -2.29 1.02 -8.23
C TYR A 37 -1.47 1.90 -9.17
N ALA A 38 -1.15 3.11 -8.72
CA ALA A 38 -0.14 3.94 -9.34
C ALA A 38 1.23 3.56 -8.77
N VAL A 39 2.18 3.24 -9.65
CA VAL A 39 3.58 2.97 -9.28
C VAL A 39 4.46 4.02 -9.94
N ARG A 40 5.20 4.77 -9.12
CA ARG A 40 6.05 5.87 -9.57
C ARG A 40 7.49 5.62 -9.19
N VAL A 41 8.38 5.88 -10.13
CA VAL A 41 9.82 5.89 -9.89
C VAL A 41 10.27 7.34 -9.75
N LEU A 42 10.88 7.65 -8.61
CA LEU A 42 11.54 8.91 -8.35
C LEU A 42 13.05 8.70 -8.42
N VAL A 43 13.72 9.46 -9.27
CA VAL A 43 15.18 9.41 -9.42
C VAL A 43 15.77 10.68 -8.82
N GLY A 44 16.57 10.52 -7.76
CA GLY A 44 17.19 11.65 -7.07
C GLY A 44 18.37 12.21 -7.86
N GLY A 45 18.45 13.55 -7.95
CA GLY A 45 19.65 14.22 -8.46
C GLY A 45 20.82 14.16 -7.47
N PRO A 46 22.05 14.53 -7.88
CA PRO A 46 23.26 14.51 -7.04
C PRO A 46 23.16 15.31 -5.72
N SER A 47 22.21 16.25 -5.65
CA SER A 47 21.93 17.10 -4.49
C SER A 47 20.54 16.84 -3.86
N GLY A 48 19.86 15.76 -4.26
CA GLY A 48 18.46 15.49 -3.89
C GLY A 48 17.44 16.34 -4.65
N ALA A 49 17.88 17.25 -5.53
CA ALA A 49 16.99 18.04 -6.37
C ALA A 49 16.26 17.14 -7.40
N PRO A 50 14.98 17.43 -7.72
CA PRO A 50 14.27 16.77 -8.80
C PRO A 50 15.01 17.00 -10.13
N LEU A 51 15.20 15.94 -10.90
CA LEU A 51 15.71 16.03 -12.26
C LEU A 51 14.54 16.13 -13.24
N PRO A 52 14.73 16.77 -14.41
CA PRO A 52 13.72 16.75 -15.48
C PRO A 52 13.39 15.31 -15.89
N ASP A 53 12.13 15.05 -16.25
CA ASP A 53 11.66 13.72 -16.64
C ASP A 53 12.52 13.10 -17.75
N GLU A 54 12.92 13.91 -18.74
CA GLU A 54 13.73 13.47 -19.88
C GLU A 54 15.13 12.98 -19.44
N ALA A 55 15.66 13.54 -18.36
CA ALA A 55 16.97 13.17 -17.83
C ALA A 55 16.94 11.84 -17.06
N ILE A 56 15.75 11.39 -16.64
CA ILE A 56 15.58 10.21 -15.78
C ILE A 56 14.89 9.03 -16.47
N GLU A 57 14.50 9.15 -17.75
CA GLU A 57 13.77 8.10 -18.47
C GLU A 57 14.51 6.75 -18.44
N ALA A 58 15.80 6.72 -18.77
CA ALA A 58 16.57 5.47 -18.81
C ALA A 58 16.69 4.80 -17.43
N ALA A 59 16.85 5.59 -16.37
CA ALA A 59 16.88 5.10 -14.99
C ALA A 59 15.50 4.57 -14.56
N THR A 60 14.44 5.29 -14.93
CA THR A 60 13.04 4.92 -14.71
C THR A 60 12.68 3.60 -15.39
N GLU A 61 13.02 3.45 -16.67
CA GLU A 61 12.81 2.22 -17.44
C GLU A 61 13.59 1.03 -16.86
N THR A 62 14.82 1.28 -16.39
CA THR A 62 15.63 0.25 -15.73
C THR A 62 15.01 -0.19 -14.41
N ALA A 63 14.47 0.75 -13.64
CA ALA A 63 13.79 0.46 -12.38
C ALA A 63 12.50 -0.34 -12.63
N TYR A 64 11.62 0.12 -13.53
CA TYR A 64 10.37 -0.59 -13.83
C TYR A 64 10.60 -2.01 -14.36
N ARG A 65 11.65 -2.24 -15.17
CA ARG A 65 11.99 -3.59 -15.67
C ARG A 65 12.33 -4.60 -14.57
N ARG A 66 12.77 -4.12 -13.40
CA ARG A 66 13.15 -4.96 -12.26
C ARG A 66 11.99 -5.19 -11.29
N LEU A 67 10.87 -4.48 -11.45
CA LEU A 67 9.74 -4.61 -10.55
C LEU A 67 8.90 -5.85 -10.87
N ASP A 68 8.53 -6.58 -9.82
CA ASP A 68 7.43 -7.53 -9.89
C ASP A 68 6.09 -6.82 -9.72
N LEU A 69 5.56 -6.28 -10.81
CA LEU A 69 4.28 -5.59 -10.80
C LEU A 69 3.11 -6.51 -10.42
N THR A 70 3.23 -7.83 -10.64
CA THR A 70 2.22 -8.80 -10.20
C THR A 70 2.20 -8.90 -8.68
N GLY A 71 3.36 -9.01 -8.03
CA GLY A 71 3.47 -8.97 -6.57
C GLY A 71 3.01 -7.64 -5.97
N LEU A 72 3.16 -6.53 -6.69
CA LEU A 72 2.77 -5.20 -6.22
C LEU A 72 1.28 -4.88 -6.43
N ALA A 73 0.65 -5.37 -7.49
CA ALA A 73 -0.71 -4.98 -7.87
C ALA A 73 -1.70 -6.14 -7.90
N ALA A 74 -1.25 -7.36 -7.61
CA ALA A 74 -2.02 -8.58 -7.80
C ALA A 74 -2.55 -8.64 -9.26
N ASP A 75 -3.86 -8.79 -9.40
CA ASP A 75 -4.58 -8.84 -10.66
C ASP A 75 -5.17 -7.49 -11.10
N ARG A 76 -4.81 -6.39 -10.42
CA ARG A 76 -5.40 -5.06 -10.65
C ARG A 76 -4.62 -4.23 -11.68
N PRO A 77 -5.28 -3.29 -12.37
CA PRO A 77 -4.63 -2.28 -13.20
C PRO A 77 -3.43 -1.60 -12.52
N VAL A 78 -2.37 -1.36 -13.29
CA VAL A 78 -1.18 -0.62 -12.87
C VAL A 78 -1.00 0.61 -13.75
N MET A 79 -0.89 1.78 -13.11
CA MET A 79 -0.57 3.04 -13.76
C MET A 79 0.91 3.36 -13.55
N LEU A 80 1.67 3.53 -14.63
CA LEU A 80 3.07 3.95 -14.60
C LEU A 80 3.22 5.30 -15.28
N ARG A 81 4.05 6.18 -14.73
CA ARG A 81 4.49 7.35 -15.49
C ARG A 81 5.23 6.89 -16.75
N ALA A 82 4.79 7.39 -17.89
CA ALA A 82 5.33 7.04 -19.18
C ALA A 82 6.73 7.63 -19.36
N THR A 83 7.54 6.95 -20.17
CA THR A 83 8.73 7.52 -20.82
C THR A 83 8.51 7.46 -22.33
N ALA A 84 9.30 8.20 -23.10
CA ALA A 84 9.28 8.08 -24.56
C ALA A 84 9.51 6.63 -25.02
N GLY A 85 10.43 5.90 -24.37
CA GLY A 85 10.72 4.50 -24.68
C GLY A 85 9.55 3.56 -24.40
N LEU A 86 8.82 3.77 -23.29
CA LEU A 86 7.63 2.97 -22.95
C LEU A 86 6.47 3.23 -23.91
N LEU A 87 6.27 4.48 -24.36
CA LEU A 87 5.25 4.81 -25.35
C LEU A 87 5.60 4.24 -26.74
N ALA A 88 6.86 4.38 -27.15
CA ALA A 88 7.36 3.83 -28.41
C ALA A 88 7.39 2.29 -28.43
N GLY A 89 7.42 1.64 -27.27
CA GLY A 89 7.59 0.18 -27.15
C GLY A 89 9.03 -0.29 -27.34
N THR A 90 10.01 0.63 -27.29
CA THR A 90 11.45 0.30 -27.28
C THR A 90 11.93 -0.10 -25.88
N ALA A 91 11.21 0.32 -24.84
CA ALA A 91 11.34 -0.17 -23.48
C ALA A 91 10.15 -1.07 -23.13
N ALA A 92 10.42 -2.17 -22.43
CA ALA A 92 9.42 -3.14 -22.01
C ALA A 92 9.31 -3.21 -20.48
N VAL A 93 8.09 -3.41 -20.02
CA VAL A 93 7.73 -3.78 -18.65
C VAL A 93 7.02 -5.11 -18.69
N TRP A 94 7.32 -6.00 -17.74
CA TRP A 94 6.70 -7.32 -17.69
C TRP A 94 5.39 -7.26 -16.90
N TYR A 95 4.31 -6.97 -17.62
CA TYR A 95 2.95 -6.97 -17.09
C TYR A 95 1.92 -7.25 -18.17
N ASP A 96 0.70 -7.64 -17.77
CA ASP A 96 -0.42 -7.78 -18.69
C ASP A 96 -0.76 -6.42 -19.31
N THR A 97 -0.59 -6.29 -20.63
CA THR A 97 -0.81 -5.03 -21.34
C THR A 97 -2.25 -4.55 -21.24
N SER A 98 -3.22 -5.45 -21.04
CA SER A 98 -4.64 -5.08 -20.85
C SER A 98 -4.90 -4.39 -19.51
N ARG A 99 -3.97 -4.53 -18.56
CA ARG A 99 -3.99 -3.97 -17.20
C ARG A 99 -2.93 -2.88 -17.00
N LEU A 100 -2.07 -2.65 -17.99
CA LEU A 100 -1.07 -1.59 -17.95
C LEU A 100 -1.64 -0.29 -18.51
N MET A 101 -1.47 0.79 -17.76
CA MET A 101 -1.79 2.14 -18.17
C MET A 101 -0.54 3.02 -18.08
N LEU A 102 -0.28 3.80 -19.13
CA LEU A 102 0.83 4.75 -19.16
C LEU A 102 0.33 6.17 -19.01
N GLU A 103 0.84 6.87 -17.99
CA GLU A 103 0.51 8.27 -17.70
C GLU A 103 1.44 9.19 -18.51
N ILE A 104 0.89 9.91 -19.48
CA ILE A 104 1.59 10.95 -20.23
C ILE A 104 1.75 12.16 -19.30
N THR A 105 2.99 12.45 -18.93
CA THR A 105 3.36 13.59 -18.09
C THR A 105 3.23 14.91 -18.86
N PRO A 106 3.16 16.07 -18.16
CA PRO A 106 3.16 17.37 -18.82
C PRO A 106 4.38 17.60 -19.74
N SER A 107 5.55 17.06 -19.37
CA SER A 107 6.78 17.11 -20.17
C SER A 107 6.62 16.34 -21.50
N LEU A 108 6.14 15.09 -21.44
CA LEU A 108 5.88 14.28 -22.63
C LEU A 108 4.80 14.89 -23.52
N ALA A 109 3.73 15.45 -22.94
CA ALA A 109 2.65 16.11 -23.69
C ALA A 109 3.13 17.29 -24.56
N ARG A 110 4.23 17.95 -24.16
CA ARG A 110 4.84 19.07 -24.91
C ARG A 110 5.73 18.63 -26.07
N ARG A 111 6.06 17.34 -26.19
CA ARG A 111 6.89 16.86 -27.30
C ARG A 111 6.16 16.95 -28.63
N GLU A 112 6.92 17.22 -29.68
CA GLU A 112 6.41 17.27 -31.06
C GLU A 112 5.93 15.88 -31.53
N ASP A 113 6.60 14.82 -31.11
CA ASP A 113 6.33 13.43 -31.51
C ASP A 113 5.32 12.69 -30.61
N VAL A 114 4.72 13.34 -29.61
CA VAL A 114 3.86 12.67 -28.63
C VAL A 114 2.64 11.99 -29.25
N ASP A 115 2.08 12.55 -30.32
CA ASP A 115 0.94 11.95 -31.03
C ASP A 115 1.31 10.61 -31.67
N THR A 116 2.55 10.52 -32.20
CA THR A 116 3.09 9.28 -32.76
C THR A 116 3.39 8.27 -31.66
N LEU A 117 3.97 8.72 -30.55
CA LEU A 117 4.27 7.88 -29.37
C LEU A 117 2.99 7.31 -28.75
N ALA A 118 1.95 8.14 -28.57
CA ALA A 118 0.65 7.72 -28.05
C ALA A 118 -0.02 6.70 -28.99
N ALA A 119 -0.03 6.95 -30.29
CA ALA A 119 -0.59 6.02 -31.27
C ALA A 119 0.15 4.66 -31.26
N ALA A 120 1.47 4.67 -31.14
CA ALA A 120 2.27 3.45 -31.01
C ALA A 120 1.94 2.67 -29.72
N ALA A 121 1.65 3.35 -28.62
CA ALA A 121 1.22 2.71 -27.38
C ALA A 121 -0.18 2.08 -27.49
N THR A 122 -1.14 2.82 -28.03
CA THR A 122 -2.50 2.33 -28.24
C THR A 122 -2.54 1.14 -29.21
N ALA A 123 -1.74 1.15 -30.27
CA ALA A 123 -1.63 0.03 -31.22
C ALA A 123 -1.14 -1.27 -30.56
N ARG A 124 -0.43 -1.18 -29.43
CA ARG A 124 0.02 -2.34 -28.62
C ARG A 124 -1.00 -2.75 -27.55
N GLY A 125 -2.17 -2.11 -27.51
CA GLY A 125 -3.23 -2.38 -26.54
C GLY A 125 -3.02 -1.74 -25.16
N VAL A 126 -2.05 -0.82 -25.03
CA VAL A 126 -1.80 -0.11 -23.77
C VAL A 126 -2.80 1.03 -23.61
N ARG A 127 -3.38 1.17 -22.41
CA ARG A 127 -4.25 2.31 -22.10
C ARG A 127 -3.41 3.53 -21.73
N LEU A 128 -3.93 4.71 -22.05
CA LEU A 128 -3.25 5.98 -21.79
C LEU A 128 -4.03 6.82 -20.79
N ALA A 129 -3.29 7.56 -19.98
CA ALA A 129 -3.80 8.58 -19.08
C ALA A 129 -3.03 9.89 -19.23
N LEU A 130 -3.63 11.01 -18.84
CA LEU A 130 -2.89 12.26 -18.59
C LEU A 130 -2.54 12.35 -17.10
N ALA A 131 -1.26 12.54 -16.78
CA ALA A 131 -0.82 12.87 -15.42
C ALA A 131 -0.82 14.37 -15.19
N ASP A 132 -1.11 14.78 -13.95
CA ASP A 132 -1.02 16.16 -13.47
C ASP A 132 -1.72 17.16 -14.41
N TYR A 133 -2.91 16.81 -14.90
CA TYR A 133 -3.63 17.57 -15.92
C TYR A 133 -3.85 19.02 -15.49
N ASP A 134 -3.45 19.96 -16.36
CA ASP A 134 -3.44 21.39 -16.07
C ASP A 134 -4.25 22.23 -17.07
N GLY A 135 -4.92 21.59 -18.03
CA GLY A 135 -5.71 22.28 -19.06
C GLY A 135 -4.87 23.06 -20.06
N SER A 136 -3.56 22.79 -20.15
CA SER A 136 -2.69 23.36 -21.18
C SER A 136 -3.05 22.82 -22.57
N LEU A 137 -2.83 23.64 -23.61
CA LEU A 137 -3.05 23.25 -25.00
C LEU A 137 -2.32 21.95 -25.39
N SER A 138 -1.14 21.70 -24.80
CA SER A 138 -0.36 20.47 -25.02
C SER A 138 -1.05 19.21 -24.50
N GLN A 139 -1.81 19.32 -23.41
CA GLN A 139 -2.56 18.21 -22.84
C GLN A 139 -3.98 18.12 -23.40
N ASP A 140 -4.65 19.26 -23.63
CA ASP A 140 -6.01 19.30 -24.19
C ASP A 140 -6.12 18.57 -25.53
N ARG A 141 -5.11 18.71 -26.41
CA ARG A 141 -5.07 18.00 -27.70
C ARG A 141 -5.03 16.47 -27.58
N LEU A 142 -4.69 15.94 -26.39
CA LEU A 142 -4.57 14.51 -26.12
C LEU A 142 -5.80 13.93 -25.41
N LEU A 143 -6.77 14.76 -25.01
CA LEU A 143 -7.95 14.31 -24.26
C LEU A 143 -8.71 13.18 -24.99
N ASP A 144 -8.93 13.32 -26.30
CA ASP A 144 -9.62 12.33 -27.12
C ASP A 144 -8.84 11.00 -27.30
N ARG A 145 -7.60 10.93 -26.79
CA ARG A 145 -6.70 9.77 -26.93
C ARG A 145 -6.46 9.04 -25.61
N VAL A 146 -6.96 9.56 -24.49
CA VAL A 146 -6.74 8.99 -23.16
C VAL A 146 -8.06 8.48 -22.58
N SER A 147 -7.97 7.42 -21.77
CA SER A 147 -9.12 6.89 -21.04
C SER A 147 -9.27 7.50 -19.66
N VAL A 148 -8.18 8.07 -19.12
CA VAL A 148 -8.11 8.58 -17.74
C VAL A 148 -7.41 9.93 -17.74
N VAL A 149 -7.90 10.85 -16.91
CA VAL A 149 -7.26 12.14 -16.64
C VAL A 149 -7.07 12.27 -15.14
N LYS A 150 -5.85 12.53 -14.72
CA LYS A 150 -5.51 12.69 -13.30
C LYS A 150 -5.40 14.17 -12.96
N ILE A 151 -6.14 14.60 -11.95
CA ILE A 151 -6.27 16.02 -11.55
C ILE A 151 -5.84 16.16 -10.11
N ASP A 152 -4.88 17.04 -9.88
CA ASP A 152 -4.37 17.36 -8.55
C ASP A 152 -5.33 18.29 -7.79
N LEU A 153 -5.92 17.80 -6.69
CA LEU A 153 -6.83 18.56 -5.84
C LEU A 153 -6.18 19.75 -5.12
N GLN A 154 -4.85 19.78 -5.03
CA GLN A 154 -4.11 20.90 -4.43
C GLN A 154 -4.22 22.20 -5.25
N ARG A 155 -4.71 22.13 -6.50
CA ARG A 155 -4.91 23.29 -7.37
C ARG A 155 -6.10 24.17 -6.95
N GLY A 156 -6.93 23.69 -6.03
CA GLY A 156 -8.06 24.41 -5.48
C GLY A 156 -9.38 24.16 -6.25
N PRO A 157 -10.52 24.38 -5.57
CA PRO A 157 -11.82 23.87 -6.01
C PRO A 157 -12.25 24.41 -7.38
N ASP A 158 -12.12 25.71 -7.63
CA ASP A 158 -12.57 26.34 -8.89
C ASP A 158 -11.81 25.80 -10.10
N HIS A 159 -10.49 25.66 -9.97
CA HIS A 159 -9.65 25.16 -11.05
C HIS A 159 -9.89 23.67 -11.28
N CYS A 160 -10.00 22.88 -10.20
CA CYS A 160 -10.34 21.46 -10.32
C CYS A 160 -11.70 21.27 -11.01
N ALA A 161 -12.73 22.05 -10.66
CA ALA A 161 -14.05 21.96 -11.28
C ALA A 161 -14.00 22.17 -12.81
N GLU A 162 -13.23 23.16 -13.27
CA GLU A 162 -13.03 23.41 -14.69
C GLU A 162 -12.34 22.23 -15.38
N LEU A 163 -11.25 21.71 -14.81
CA LEU A 163 -10.50 20.60 -15.37
C LEU A 163 -11.31 19.30 -15.43
N VAL A 164 -12.09 19.02 -14.38
CA VAL A 164 -12.97 17.85 -14.31
C VAL A 164 -14.04 17.94 -15.40
N SER A 165 -14.70 19.09 -15.53
CA SER A 165 -15.70 19.31 -16.58
C SER A 165 -15.14 19.11 -17.99
N ARG A 166 -13.92 19.60 -18.26
CA ARG A 166 -13.23 19.38 -19.54
C ARG A 166 -12.93 17.91 -19.80
N ALA A 167 -12.39 17.20 -18.80
CA ALA A 167 -12.07 15.78 -18.92
C ALA A 167 -13.31 14.92 -19.18
N HIS A 168 -14.41 15.17 -18.44
CA HIS A 168 -15.68 14.50 -18.64
C HIS A 168 -16.32 14.83 -19.99
N ALA A 169 -16.20 16.07 -20.46
CA ALA A 169 -16.69 16.45 -21.80
C ALA A 169 -15.96 15.69 -22.92
N ALA A 170 -14.71 15.30 -22.71
CA ALA A 170 -13.95 14.41 -23.60
C ALA A 170 -14.24 12.91 -23.36
N GLY A 171 -15.09 12.57 -22.39
CA GLY A 171 -15.44 11.18 -22.05
C GLY A 171 -14.38 10.43 -21.25
N ALA A 172 -13.39 11.12 -20.66
CA ALA A 172 -12.36 10.50 -19.84
C ALA A 172 -12.82 10.30 -18.39
N THR A 173 -12.39 9.20 -17.78
CA THR A 173 -12.54 8.95 -16.35
C THR A 173 -11.59 9.85 -15.56
N VAL A 174 -12.07 10.53 -14.52
CA VAL A 174 -11.25 11.40 -13.69
C VAL A 174 -10.74 10.67 -12.47
N VAL A 175 -9.43 10.75 -12.24
CA VAL A 175 -8.78 10.38 -10.97
C VAL A 175 -8.40 11.66 -10.24
N ALA A 176 -8.97 11.87 -9.07
CA ALA A 176 -8.58 12.96 -8.19
C ALA A 176 -7.34 12.56 -7.37
N GLU A 177 -6.20 13.20 -7.64
CA GLU A 177 -4.93 13.01 -6.93
C GLU A 177 -4.85 13.86 -5.65
N HIS A 178 -4.00 13.42 -4.70
CA HIS A 178 -3.87 14.00 -3.36
C HIS A 178 -5.19 13.99 -2.58
N ALA A 179 -5.98 12.92 -2.73
CA ALA A 179 -7.19 12.69 -1.94
C ALA A 179 -6.82 12.15 -0.54
N ASP A 180 -6.01 12.92 0.19
CA ASP A 180 -5.27 12.44 1.38
C ASP A 180 -5.99 12.75 2.71
N ASP A 181 -6.97 13.65 2.67
CA ASP A 181 -7.75 14.08 3.83
C ASP A 181 -9.26 14.14 3.51
N ALA A 182 -10.07 14.27 4.57
CA ALA A 182 -11.52 14.28 4.45
C ALA A 182 -12.05 15.44 3.57
N ALA A 183 -11.43 16.62 3.65
CA ALA A 183 -11.88 17.80 2.90
C ALA A 183 -11.59 17.66 1.40
N ARG A 184 -10.42 17.11 1.03
CA ARG A 184 -10.08 16.82 -0.37
C ARG A 184 -10.90 15.67 -0.94
N VAL A 185 -11.21 14.65 -0.14
CA VAL A 185 -12.14 13.59 -0.55
C VAL A 185 -13.54 14.17 -0.79
N GLU A 186 -14.05 15.00 0.13
CA GLU A 186 -15.36 15.66 -0.05
C GLU A 186 -15.36 16.55 -1.30
N LEU A 187 -14.28 17.31 -1.53
CA LEU A 187 -14.10 18.09 -2.75
C LEU A 187 -14.17 17.19 -3.99
N ALA A 188 -13.39 16.10 -4.04
CA ALA A 188 -13.39 15.19 -5.19
C ALA A 188 -14.78 14.63 -5.49
N LEU A 189 -15.54 14.25 -4.45
CA LEU A 189 -16.92 13.77 -4.61
C LEU A 189 -17.86 14.87 -5.09
N SER A 190 -17.72 16.09 -4.59
CA SER A 190 -18.54 17.24 -5.01
C SER A 190 -18.30 17.66 -6.47
N LEU A 191 -17.13 17.30 -7.02
CA LEU A 191 -16.75 17.52 -8.42
C LEU A 191 -17.10 16.32 -9.31
N ASP A 192 -17.77 15.29 -8.80
CA ASP A 192 -18.08 14.05 -9.52
C ASP A 192 -16.83 13.30 -10.04
N ALA A 193 -15.70 13.35 -9.31
CA ALA A 193 -14.53 12.55 -9.65
C ALA A 193 -14.85 11.04 -9.57
N ASP A 194 -14.48 10.29 -10.61
CA ASP A 194 -14.81 8.86 -10.73
C ASP A 194 -13.96 7.96 -9.82
N LEU A 195 -12.72 8.38 -9.57
CA LEU A 195 -11.71 7.65 -8.81
C LEU A 195 -10.93 8.62 -7.92
N LEU A 196 -10.39 8.10 -6.82
CA LEU A 196 -9.55 8.81 -5.88
C LEU A 196 -8.17 8.15 -5.84
N GLN A 197 -7.12 8.97 -5.72
CA GLN A 197 -5.76 8.50 -5.46
C GLN A 197 -5.18 9.24 -4.26
N GLY A 198 -4.77 8.46 -3.27
CA GLY A 198 -4.25 8.92 -1.97
C GLY A 198 -3.87 7.71 -1.09
N PRO A 199 -3.46 7.91 0.17
CA PRO A 199 -3.24 6.81 1.11
C PRO A 199 -4.51 5.97 1.27
N MET A 200 -4.34 4.67 1.52
CA MET A 200 -5.48 3.76 1.72
C MET A 200 -6.35 4.20 2.91
N PHE A 201 -5.69 4.62 3.99
CA PHE A 201 -6.32 5.10 5.23
C PHE A 201 -5.86 6.53 5.50
N HIS A 202 -6.80 7.43 5.82
CA HIS A 202 -6.46 8.82 6.16
C HIS A 202 -5.92 8.94 7.58
N ARG A 203 -5.04 9.92 7.81
CA ARG A 203 -4.56 10.27 9.15
C ARG A 203 -5.63 10.95 10.00
N ASP A 204 -6.42 11.84 9.40
CA ASP A 204 -7.31 12.77 10.13
C ASP A 204 -8.80 12.43 9.95
N THR A 205 -9.16 11.15 10.07
CA THR A 205 -10.59 10.81 10.21
C THR A 205 -11.07 11.29 11.58
N ALA A 206 -12.23 11.95 11.64
CA ALA A 206 -12.87 12.27 12.91
C ALA A 206 -13.12 10.96 13.66
N PRO A 207 -12.38 10.66 14.74
CA PRO A 207 -12.43 9.34 15.34
C PRO A 207 -13.79 9.16 16.02
N VAL A 208 -14.33 7.96 15.91
CA VAL A 208 -15.58 7.58 16.53
C VAL A 208 -15.27 6.72 17.76
N ARG A 209 -15.72 7.18 18.93
CA ARG A 209 -15.76 6.32 20.11
C ARG A 209 -16.84 5.28 19.90
N ARG A 210 -16.46 4.00 19.95
CA ARG A 210 -17.41 2.89 19.81
C ARG A 210 -17.19 1.83 20.87
N ALA A 211 -18.27 1.14 21.22
CA ALA A 211 -18.15 -0.07 22.01
C ALA A 211 -17.52 -1.19 21.16
N PHE A 212 -16.65 -1.97 21.78
CA PHE A 212 -16.09 -3.18 21.19
C PHE A 212 -16.87 -4.39 21.72
N SER A 213 -17.08 -5.38 20.86
CA SER A 213 -17.61 -6.67 21.26
C SER A 213 -16.59 -7.45 22.10
N ALA A 214 -17.04 -8.51 22.78
CA ALA A 214 -16.13 -9.37 23.55
C ALA A 214 -15.04 -10.00 22.66
N GLY A 215 -15.41 -10.46 21.45
CA GLY A 215 -14.44 -11.05 20.51
C GLY A 215 -13.44 -10.01 19.98
N GLU A 216 -13.88 -8.78 19.71
CA GLU A 216 -12.96 -7.70 19.32
C GLU A 216 -11.98 -7.35 20.43
N VAL A 217 -12.43 -7.33 21.69
CA VAL A 217 -11.56 -7.15 22.86
C VAL A 217 -10.55 -8.28 22.95
N GLN A 218 -10.96 -9.53 22.70
CA GLN A 218 -10.04 -10.66 22.70
C GLN A 218 -8.98 -10.56 21.59
N CYS A 219 -9.37 -10.10 20.40
CA CYS A 219 -8.43 -9.86 19.30
C CYS A 219 -7.39 -8.79 19.68
N LEU A 220 -7.84 -7.71 20.32
CA LEU A 220 -6.94 -6.66 20.81
C LEU A 220 -6.00 -7.14 21.91
N GLU A 221 -6.49 -8.01 22.82
CA GLU A 221 -5.66 -8.63 23.84
C GLU A 221 -4.60 -9.56 23.22
N LEU A 222 -4.97 -10.33 22.19
CA LEU A 222 -4.02 -11.16 21.46
C LEU A 222 -2.93 -10.31 20.79
N VAL A 223 -3.30 -9.19 20.15
CA VAL A 223 -2.34 -8.22 19.58
C VAL A 223 -1.41 -7.65 20.66
N ARG A 224 -1.93 -7.34 21.84
CA ARG A 224 -1.13 -6.84 22.97
C ARG A 224 -0.08 -7.85 23.43
N VAL A 225 -0.49 -9.09 23.69
CA VAL A 225 0.42 -10.13 24.22
C VAL A 225 1.49 -10.49 23.19
N LEU A 226 1.14 -10.52 21.90
CA LEU A 226 2.09 -10.76 20.81
C LEU A 226 3.10 -9.62 20.61
N GLY A 227 2.77 -8.40 21.01
CA GLY A 227 3.65 -7.23 20.93
C GLY A 227 4.61 -7.04 22.11
N GLN A 228 4.66 -7.99 23.05
CA GLN A 228 5.58 -7.94 24.20
C GLN A 228 6.97 -8.48 23.82
N GLU A 229 8.03 -7.91 24.40
CA GLU A 229 9.40 -8.38 24.23
C GLU A 229 10.01 -8.78 25.59
N PRO A 230 10.26 -10.07 25.87
CA PRO A 230 9.94 -11.23 25.02
C PRO A 230 8.44 -11.58 25.03
N VAL A 231 7.98 -12.25 23.96
CA VAL A 231 6.58 -12.71 23.85
C VAL A 231 6.29 -13.82 24.88
N ASP A 232 5.26 -13.62 25.70
CA ASP A 232 4.75 -14.65 26.61
C ASP A 232 3.86 -15.65 25.84
N GLN A 233 4.48 -16.75 25.39
CA GLN A 233 3.78 -17.80 24.64
C GLN A 233 2.61 -18.42 25.42
N GLN A 234 2.71 -18.53 26.75
CA GLN A 234 1.65 -19.13 27.55
C GLN A 234 0.45 -18.20 27.64
N ALA A 235 0.69 -16.89 27.73
CA ALA A 235 -0.36 -15.88 27.62
C ALA A 235 -1.01 -15.88 26.22
N VAL A 236 -0.24 -16.04 25.14
CA VAL A 236 -0.79 -16.16 23.76
C VAL A 236 -1.74 -17.34 23.66
N VAL A 237 -1.30 -18.54 24.08
CA VAL A 237 -2.12 -19.76 24.04
C VAL A 237 -3.38 -19.59 24.88
N SER A 238 -3.26 -19.04 26.08
CA SER A 238 -4.41 -18.81 26.97
C SER A 238 -5.42 -17.84 26.37
N THR A 239 -4.93 -16.80 25.69
CA THR A 239 -5.78 -15.80 25.01
C THR A 239 -6.53 -16.43 23.84
N VAL A 240 -5.87 -17.23 23.01
CA VAL A 240 -6.53 -17.94 21.90
C VAL A 240 -7.55 -18.95 22.44
N ALA A 241 -7.17 -19.75 23.45
CA ALA A 241 -8.01 -20.80 24.01
C ALA A 241 -9.25 -20.28 24.76
N ALA A 242 -9.22 -19.03 25.25
CA ALA A 242 -10.35 -18.41 25.94
C ALA A 242 -11.49 -18.00 24.99
N ASP A 243 -11.23 -17.93 23.68
CA ASP A 243 -12.22 -17.59 22.67
C ASP A 243 -12.39 -18.75 21.66
N PRO A 244 -13.57 -19.41 21.66
CA PRO A 244 -13.82 -20.53 20.76
C PRO A 244 -13.73 -20.18 19.28
N GLU A 245 -14.12 -18.95 18.89
CA GLU A 245 -14.07 -18.51 17.49
C GLU A 245 -12.61 -18.34 17.04
N LEU A 246 -11.79 -17.65 17.84
CA LEU A 246 -10.36 -17.53 17.57
C LEU A 246 -9.67 -18.89 17.54
N SER A 247 -9.98 -19.78 18.49
CA SER A 247 -9.45 -21.15 18.51
C SER A 247 -9.78 -21.91 17.22
N MET A 248 -11.03 -21.86 16.77
CA MET A 248 -11.45 -22.50 15.52
C MET A 248 -10.74 -21.91 14.31
N ARG A 249 -10.60 -20.58 14.26
CA ARG A 249 -9.89 -19.90 13.16
C ARG A 249 -8.40 -20.24 13.12
N VAL A 250 -7.74 -20.37 14.27
CA VAL A 250 -6.33 -20.80 14.35
C VAL A 250 -6.17 -22.25 13.87
N LEU A 251 -7.07 -23.15 14.30
CA LEU A 251 -7.08 -24.54 13.84
C LEU A 251 -7.36 -24.65 12.33
N HIS A 252 -8.31 -23.87 11.81
CA HIS A 252 -8.62 -23.85 10.39
C HIS A 252 -7.43 -23.34 9.57
N LEU A 253 -6.81 -22.25 10.02
CA LEU A 253 -5.63 -21.69 9.36
C LEU A 253 -4.48 -22.69 9.28
N VAL A 254 -4.12 -23.36 10.39
CA VAL A 254 -3.00 -24.30 10.39
C VAL A 254 -3.28 -25.57 9.57
N ASN A 255 -4.56 -25.95 9.43
CA ASN A 255 -4.99 -27.11 8.65
C ASN A 255 -5.27 -26.78 7.18
N SER A 256 -5.24 -25.50 6.81
CA SER A 256 -5.42 -25.07 5.43
C SER A 256 -4.30 -25.58 4.52
N SER A 257 -4.59 -25.59 3.23
CA SER A 257 -3.61 -25.94 2.20
C SER A 257 -2.33 -25.08 2.24
N ALA A 258 -2.41 -23.87 2.80
CA ALA A 258 -1.30 -22.94 2.93
C ALA A 258 -0.15 -23.47 3.80
N PHE A 259 -0.44 -24.32 4.81
CA PHE A 259 0.58 -24.91 5.68
C PHE A 259 1.09 -26.27 5.18
N GLY A 260 0.40 -26.90 4.23
CA GLY A 260 0.84 -28.12 3.56
C GLY A 260 1.09 -29.31 4.50
N LEU A 261 0.39 -29.36 5.64
CA LEU A 261 0.58 -30.42 6.63
C LEU A 261 0.00 -31.74 6.14
N ARG A 262 0.71 -32.83 6.43
CA ARG A 262 0.26 -34.20 6.07
C ARG A 262 -0.81 -34.76 7.01
N ARG A 263 -0.95 -34.17 8.19
CA ARG A 263 -1.88 -34.59 9.23
C ARG A 263 -2.54 -33.36 9.82
N GLU A 264 -3.84 -33.46 10.07
CA GLU A 264 -4.62 -32.43 10.75
C GLU A 264 -4.15 -32.23 12.20
N ILE A 265 -4.13 -30.97 12.60
CA ILE A 265 -3.84 -30.48 13.95
C ILE A 265 -5.17 -30.25 14.67
N ASP A 266 -5.34 -30.91 15.80
CA ASP A 266 -6.55 -30.87 16.66
C ASP A 266 -6.31 -30.12 17.98
N SER A 267 -5.07 -29.70 18.25
CA SER A 267 -4.66 -29.01 19.48
C SER A 267 -4.39 -27.53 19.25
N VAL A 268 -5.10 -26.67 19.99
CA VAL A 268 -4.91 -25.20 19.95
C VAL A 268 -3.47 -24.81 20.33
N LEU A 269 -2.89 -25.46 21.34
CA LEU A 269 -1.50 -25.22 21.73
C LEU A 269 -0.54 -25.51 20.56
N GLN A 270 -0.70 -26.67 19.91
CA GLN A 270 0.13 -27.05 18.79
C GLN A 270 -0.07 -26.10 17.59
N ALA A 271 -1.32 -25.71 17.33
CA ALA A 271 -1.66 -24.80 16.26
C ALA A 271 -1.05 -23.41 16.48
N VAL A 272 -1.15 -22.84 17.68
CA VAL A 272 -0.54 -21.55 18.05
C VAL A 272 0.97 -21.54 17.79
N VAL A 273 1.67 -22.62 18.18
CA VAL A 273 3.12 -22.74 17.97
C VAL A 273 3.46 -22.86 16.48
N LEU A 274 2.69 -23.61 15.70
CA LEU A 274 2.93 -23.81 14.27
C LEU A 274 2.59 -22.57 13.43
N VAL A 275 1.51 -21.86 13.78
CA VAL A 275 1.07 -20.63 13.11
C VAL A 275 2.07 -19.51 13.36
N GLY A 276 2.53 -19.36 14.60
CA GLY A 276 3.50 -18.34 14.99
C GLY A 276 2.93 -16.92 15.14
N PRO A 277 3.70 -16.00 15.74
CA PRO A 277 3.19 -14.72 16.22
C PRO A 277 2.68 -13.79 15.12
N ARG A 278 3.36 -13.73 13.95
CA ARG A 278 2.98 -12.83 12.86
C ARG A 278 1.64 -13.22 12.22
N GLN A 279 1.43 -14.51 11.99
CA GLN A 279 0.19 -15.03 11.42
C GLN A 279 -0.95 -14.95 12.44
N LEU A 280 -0.68 -15.12 13.74
CA LEU A 280 -1.66 -14.88 14.80
C LEU A 280 -2.08 -13.40 14.87
N HIS A 281 -1.14 -12.46 14.75
CA HIS A 281 -1.46 -11.04 14.63
C HIS A 281 -2.38 -10.78 13.43
N ALA A 282 -2.00 -11.30 12.26
CA ALA A 282 -2.77 -11.12 11.05
C ALA A 282 -4.18 -11.71 11.18
N LEU A 283 -4.32 -12.88 11.80
CA LEU A 283 -5.61 -13.51 12.09
C LEU A 283 -6.46 -12.69 13.08
N ALA A 284 -5.84 -12.16 14.14
CA ALA A 284 -6.52 -11.30 15.12
C ALA A 284 -7.07 -10.04 14.45
N ILE A 285 -6.29 -9.41 13.56
CA ILE A 285 -6.73 -8.24 12.81
C ILE A 285 -7.80 -8.60 11.78
N ALA A 286 -7.62 -9.69 11.04
CA ALA A 286 -8.63 -10.18 10.12
C ALA A 286 -9.96 -10.44 10.85
N SER A 287 -9.91 -10.86 12.11
CA SER A 287 -11.11 -11.02 12.95
C SER A 287 -11.69 -9.66 13.38
N LEU A 288 -10.83 -8.74 13.83
CA LEU A 288 -11.23 -7.40 14.30
C LEU A 288 -11.87 -6.52 13.20
N ILE A 289 -11.48 -6.72 11.93
CA ILE A 289 -12.08 -6.01 10.79
C ILE A 289 -13.18 -6.79 10.08
N ASP A 290 -13.57 -7.95 10.61
CA ASP A 290 -14.52 -8.88 9.99
C ASP A 290 -14.17 -9.17 8.52
N ALA A 291 -12.92 -9.64 8.33
CA ALA A 291 -12.30 -9.78 7.03
C ALA A 291 -13.06 -10.77 6.15
N ARG A 292 -13.38 -10.31 4.95
CA ARG A 292 -14.10 -11.00 3.90
C ARG A 292 -13.34 -10.83 2.57
N PRO A 293 -13.68 -11.56 1.50
CA PRO A 293 -13.09 -11.32 0.18
C PRO A 293 -13.11 -9.86 -0.27
N THR A 294 -14.14 -9.10 0.14
CA THR A 294 -14.27 -7.65 -0.14
C THR A 294 -13.28 -6.78 0.63
N SER A 295 -12.74 -7.24 1.76
CA SER A 295 -11.82 -6.48 2.61
C SER A 295 -10.35 -6.88 2.45
N VAL A 296 -10.02 -7.75 1.47
CA VAL A 296 -8.64 -8.19 1.20
C VAL A 296 -7.71 -6.99 1.00
N ALA A 297 -8.16 -5.95 0.29
CA ALA A 297 -7.37 -4.76 0.06
C ALA A 297 -7.03 -4.01 1.36
N SER A 298 -8.01 -3.82 2.25
CA SER A 298 -7.78 -3.19 3.56
C SER A 298 -6.84 -4.02 4.42
N LEU A 299 -7.05 -5.34 4.49
CA LEU A 299 -6.17 -6.23 5.25
C LEU A 299 -4.74 -6.22 4.67
N TRP A 300 -4.62 -6.23 3.34
CA TRP A 300 -3.35 -6.12 2.63
C TRP A 300 -2.61 -4.84 3.05
N SER A 301 -3.25 -3.67 2.94
CA SER A 301 -2.65 -2.39 3.35
C SER A 301 -2.27 -2.35 4.84
N ILE A 302 -3.11 -2.90 5.74
CA ILE A 302 -2.79 -3.00 7.18
C ILE A 302 -1.52 -3.82 7.40
N LEU A 303 -1.43 -5.00 6.79
CA LEU A 303 -0.30 -5.91 6.95
C LEU A 303 0.97 -5.38 6.28
N THR A 304 0.85 -4.63 5.18
CA THR A 304 1.96 -3.92 4.55
C THR A 304 2.53 -2.87 5.49
N ARG A 305 1.69 -1.99 6.08
CA ARG A 305 2.15 -0.98 7.06
C ARG A 305 2.86 -1.60 8.25
N ALA A 306 2.24 -2.62 8.86
CA ALA A 306 2.80 -3.33 10.00
C ALA A 306 4.18 -3.94 9.68
N THR A 307 4.29 -4.62 8.54
CA THR A 307 5.54 -5.27 8.11
C THR A 307 6.61 -4.25 7.74
N ALA A 308 6.25 -3.13 7.11
CA ALA A 308 7.19 -2.05 6.81
C ALA A 308 7.77 -1.44 8.10
N CYS A 309 6.90 -1.15 9.08
CA CYS A 309 7.32 -0.62 10.38
C CYS A 309 8.22 -1.61 11.13
N HIS A 310 7.91 -2.91 11.09
CA HIS A 310 8.75 -3.95 11.65
C HIS A 310 10.15 -3.98 11.03
N THR A 311 10.25 -3.97 9.71
CA THR A 311 11.54 -4.01 8.99
C THR A 311 12.40 -2.79 9.34
N LEU A 312 11.80 -1.60 9.40
CA LEU A 312 12.51 -0.36 9.72
C LEU A 312 12.89 -0.25 11.21
N ALA A 313 12.04 -0.74 12.11
CA ALA A 313 12.30 -0.77 13.53
C ALA A 313 13.35 -1.83 13.91
N GLY A 314 13.32 -2.98 13.24
CA GLY A 314 14.14 -4.15 13.53
C GLY A 314 13.58 -5.07 14.63
N ASP A 315 12.32 -4.90 15.04
CA ASP A 315 11.68 -5.67 16.11
C ASP A 315 10.13 -5.73 16.00
N ASP A 316 9.50 -6.59 16.82
CA ASP A 316 8.05 -6.82 16.84
C ASP A 316 7.25 -5.63 17.42
N ALA A 317 7.91 -4.75 18.18
CA ALA A 317 7.30 -3.50 18.62
C ALA A 317 6.97 -2.58 17.42
N GLY A 318 7.85 -2.52 16.42
CA GLY A 318 7.58 -1.85 15.14
C GLY A 318 6.38 -2.44 14.41
N TYR A 319 6.27 -3.78 14.39
CA TYR A 319 5.12 -4.45 13.80
C TYR A 319 3.81 -4.01 14.45
N THR A 320 3.78 -4.04 15.79
CA THR A 320 2.59 -3.72 16.59
C THR A 320 2.16 -2.26 16.40
N VAL A 321 3.09 -1.30 16.38
CA VAL A 321 2.78 0.12 16.15
C VAL A 321 2.19 0.34 14.75
N GLY A 322 2.80 -0.24 13.71
CA GLY A 322 2.25 -0.13 12.34
C GLY A 322 0.87 -0.76 12.22
N LEU A 323 0.66 -1.91 12.86
CA LEU A 323 -0.60 -2.64 12.86
C LEU A 323 -1.72 -1.86 13.55
N LEU A 324 -1.50 -1.40 14.79
CA LEU A 324 -2.50 -0.66 15.57
C LEU A 324 -2.84 0.67 14.90
N SER A 325 -1.86 1.37 14.33
CA SER A 325 -2.10 2.59 13.55
C SER A 325 -3.01 2.33 12.34
N ALA A 326 -2.75 1.28 11.56
CA ALA A 326 -3.56 0.96 10.39
C ALA A 326 -4.97 0.53 10.75
N VAL A 327 -5.12 -0.28 11.81
CA VAL A 327 -6.43 -0.73 12.30
C VAL A 327 -7.26 0.44 12.81
N ALA A 328 -6.64 1.35 13.59
CA ALA A 328 -7.32 2.54 14.08
C ALA A 328 -7.86 3.38 12.93
N ALA A 329 -7.03 3.64 11.91
CA ALA A 329 -7.40 4.41 10.75
C ALA A 329 -8.49 3.72 9.91
N GLN A 330 -8.38 2.41 9.67
CA GLN A 330 -9.36 1.63 8.91
C GLN A 330 -10.74 1.60 9.59
N GLN A 331 -10.77 1.44 10.92
CA GLN A 331 -12.01 1.32 11.69
C GLN A 331 -12.50 2.65 12.27
N SER A 332 -11.83 3.77 11.94
CA SER A 332 -12.09 5.11 12.50
C SER A 332 -12.15 5.12 14.04
N ILE A 333 -11.25 4.37 14.69
CA ILE A 333 -11.14 4.28 16.15
C ILE A 333 -10.20 5.36 16.68
N ASP A 334 -10.58 6.01 17.78
CA ASP A 334 -9.69 6.90 18.53
C ASP A 334 -8.45 6.13 19.03
N LEU A 335 -7.26 6.51 18.56
CA LEU A 335 -6.00 5.87 18.97
C LEU A 335 -5.78 5.90 20.49
N THR A 336 -6.28 6.92 21.19
CA THR A 336 -6.21 7.00 22.65
C THR A 336 -7.06 5.91 23.29
N GLU A 337 -8.25 5.65 22.74
CA GLU A 337 -9.10 4.54 23.20
C GLU A 337 -8.43 3.20 22.92
N LEU A 338 -7.88 3.02 21.71
CA LEU A 338 -7.18 1.79 21.33
C LEU A 338 -6.01 1.51 22.28
N VAL A 339 -5.12 2.48 22.48
CA VAL A 339 -3.96 2.38 23.38
C VAL A 339 -4.37 2.08 24.81
N THR A 340 -5.41 2.73 25.31
CA THR A 340 -5.91 2.51 26.69
C THR A 340 -6.42 1.09 26.86
N ARG A 341 -7.15 0.56 25.87
CA ARG A 341 -7.69 -0.81 25.91
C ARG A 341 -6.61 -1.86 25.72
N THR A 342 -5.70 -1.65 24.77
CA THR A 342 -4.63 -2.60 24.48
C THR A 342 -3.52 -2.55 25.52
N GLY A 343 -3.53 -1.64 26.51
CA GLY A 343 -2.53 -1.62 27.59
C GLY A 343 -1.08 -1.73 27.11
N VAL A 344 -0.75 -1.10 25.98
CA VAL A 344 0.59 -1.15 25.39
C VAL A 344 1.59 -0.38 26.27
N SER A 345 2.88 -0.64 26.08
CA SER A 345 3.92 0.07 26.84
C SER A 345 3.91 1.57 26.56
N ASP A 346 4.49 2.36 27.47
CA ASP A 346 4.59 3.81 27.33
C ASP A 346 5.31 4.22 26.02
N ALA A 347 6.29 3.42 25.58
CA ALA A 347 7.00 3.65 24.33
C ALA A 347 6.09 3.47 23.10
N LEU A 348 5.24 2.44 23.08
CA LEU A 348 4.26 2.22 22.01
C LEU A 348 3.18 3.31 22.03
N SER A 349 2.70 3.67 23.22
CA SER A 349 1.74 4.75 23.42
C SER A 349 2.27 6.10 22.89
N ALA A 350 3.51 6.45 23.24
CA ALA A 350 4.16 7.66 22.75
C ALA A 350 4.34 7.66 21.22
N ALA A 351 4.70 6.51 20.65
CA ALA A 351 4.84 6.33 19.21
C ALA A 351 3.50 6.50 18.48
N LEU A 352 2.41 5.88 18.96
CA LEU A 352 1.11 5.93 18.32
C LEU A 352 0.42 7.31 18.45
N LEU A 353 0.51 7.95 19.62
CA LEU A 353 -0.25 9.17 19.90
C LEU A 353 0.48 10.45 19.53
N ARG A 354 1.82 10.45 19.58
CA ARG A 354 2.64 11.65 19.40
C ARG A 354 3.76 11.49 18.39
N HIS A 355 3.89 10.32 17.77
CA HIS A 355 4.99 9.97 16.87
C HIS A 355 6.38 10.20 17.50
N GLU A 356 6.50 9.99 18.82
CA GLU A 356 7.73 10.19 19.57
C GLU A 356 8.61 8.92 19.64
N GLY A 357 9.92 9.13 19.74
CA GLY A 357 10.89 8.05 19.88
C GLY A 357 11.11 7.24 18.61
N ARG A 358 11.93 6.19 18.71
CA ARG A 358 12.32 5.35 17.55
C ARG A 358 11.11 4.81 16.78
N LEU A 359 10.14 4.23 17.49
CA LEU A 359 8.95 3.65 16.86
C LEU A 359 8.02 4.72 16.27
N GLY A 360 7.94 5.89 16.91
CA GLY A 360 7.15 7.01 16.41
C GLY A 360 7.71 7.61 15.12
N HIS A 361 9.03 7.77 15.03
CA HIS A 361 9.69 8.22 13.80
C HIS A 361 9.52 7.20 12.66
N VAL A 362 9.65 5.90 12.95
CA VAL A 362 9.38 4.85 11.96
C VAL A 362 7.94 4.90 11.46
N LEU A 363 6.96 5.01 12.38
CA LEU A 363 5.55 5.10 12.00
C LEU A 363 5.29 6.34 11.14
N ALA A 364 5.79 7.51 11.56
CA ALA A 364 5.63 8.75 10.82
C ALA A 364 6.24 8.66 9.41
N ALA A 365 7.40 8.01 9.26
CA ALA A 365 8.04 7.80 7.97
C ALA A 365 7.21 6.92 7.04
N VAL A 366 6.68 5.79 7.55
CA VAL A 366 5.83 4.90 6.75
C VAL A 366 4.53 5.59 6.36
N LEU A 367 3.89 6.32 7.27
CA LEU A 367 2.69 7.11 6.95
C LEU A 367 2.99 8.17 5.88
N ALA A 368 4.15 8.82 5.92
CA ALA A 368 4.55 9.82 4.93
C ALA A 368 4.80 9.19 3.56
N HIS A 369 5.38 7.98 3.55
CA HIS A 369 5.55 7.20 2.33
C HIS A 369 4.21 6.81 1.69
N GLU A 370 3.20 6.41 2.47
CA GLU A 370 1.86 6.09 1.96
C GLU A 370 1.13 7.30 1.34
N GLU A 371 1.48 8.50 1.77
CA GLU A 371 1.03 9.79 1.22
C GLU A 371 1.89 10.29 0.04
N ASN A 372 2.90 9.52 -0.38
CA ASN A 372 3.89 9.93 -1.37
C ASN A 372 4.69 11.20 -0.99
N ASP A 373 4.78 11.55 0.30
CA ASP A 373 5.49 12.73 0.77
C ASP A 373 6.93 12.37 1.20
N THR A 374 7.85 12.39 0.23
CA THR A 374 9.27 12.09 0.50
C THR A 374 9.94 13.13 1.39
N ALA A 375 9.46 14.38 1.40
CA ALA A 375 10.03 15.42 2.25
C ALA A 375 9.64 15.19 3.71
N ALA A 376 8.40 14.79 3.98
CA ALA A 376 7.97 14.38 5.30
C ALA A 376 8.69 13.12 5.78
N VAL A 377 9.00 12.16 4.90
CA VAL A 377 9.88 11.03 5.25
C VAL A 377 11.26 11.52 5.71
N GLN A 378 11.90 12.42 4.96
CA GLN A 378 13.20 12.97 5.35
C GLN A 378 13.14 13.73 6.68
N ALA A 379 12.02 14.42 6.96
CA ALA A 379 11.82 15.16 8.20
C ALA A 379 11.79 14.25 9.46
N THR A 380 11.52 12.95 9.32
CA THR A 380 11.62 11.99 10.44
C THR A 380 13.06 11.51 10.69
N GLY A 381 14.01 11.90 9.83
CA GLY A 381 15.40 11.44 9.85
C GLY A 381 15.63 10.07 9.21
N LEU A 382 14.66 9.55 8.44
CA LEU A 382 14.83 8.34 7.63
C LEU A 382 15.01 8.72 6.15
N GLU A 383 15.75 7.89 5.41
CA GLU A 383 15.90 8.09 3.96
C GLU A 383 14.66 7.56 3.21
N PRO A 384 14.08 8.34 2.26
CA PRO A 384 12.93 7.91 1.46
C PRO A 384 13.14 6.57 0.75
N TRP A 385 14.37 6.30 0.33
CA TRP A 385 14.74 5.05 -0.31
C TRP A 385 14.59 3.85 0.64
N ASP A 386 15.11 3.95 1.87
CA ASP A 386 15.04 2.86 2.85
C ASP A 386 13.59 2.54 3.21
N VAL A 387 12.77 3.57 3.41
CA VAL A 387 11.35 3.42 3.75
C VAL A 387 10.57 2.80 2.60
N ALA A 388 10.78 3.28 1.37
CA ALA A 388 10.17 2.71 0.18
C ALA A 388 10.58 1.26 -0.05
N HIS A 389 11.85 0.92 0.17
CA HIS A 389 12.35 -0.44 0.02
C HIS A 389 11.69 -1.38 1.04
N ALA A 390 11.65 -0.99 2.31
CA ALA A 390 10.97 -1.76 3.36
C ALA A 390 9.48 -1.93 3.08
N TYR A 391 8.80 -0.86 2.63
CA TYR A 391 7.38 -0.90 2.30
C TYR A 391 7.09 -1.81 1.10
N LEU A 392 7.82 -1.69 0.00
CA LEU A 392 7.60 -2.52 -1.19
C LEU A 392 7.94 -3.98 -0.97
N ALA A 393 8.99 -4.28 -0.18
CA ALA A 393 9.31 -5.65 0.21
C ALA A 393 8.20 -6.30 1.04
N ALA A 394 7.43 -5.51 1.80
CA ALA A 394 6.30 -5.98 2.59
C ALA A 394 5.06 -6.31 1.74
N VAL A 395 4.88 -5.67 0.59
CA VAL A 395 3.65 -5.73 -0.22
C VAL A 395 3.28 -7.17 -0.63
N PRO A 396 4.15 -7.98 -1.26
CA PRO A 396 3.76 -9.32 -1.72
C PRO A 396 3.44 -10.30 -0.57
N ALA A 397 4.24 -10.27 0.50
CA ALA A 397 4.01 -11.13 1.66
C ALA A 397 2.71 -10.79 2.40
N ALA A 398 2.39 -9.50 2.49
CA ALA A 398 1.13 -9.02 3.05
C ALA A 398 -0.07 -9.45 2.19
N LEU A 399 0.04 -9.41 0.86
CA LEU A 399 -1.01 -9.89 -0.05
C LEU A 399 -1.30 -11.38 0.14
N GLY A 400 -0.24 -12.21 0.17
CA GLY A 400 -0.39 -13.65 0.38
C GLY A 400 -1.09 -13.97 1.69
N THR A 401 -0.70 -13.27 2.77
CA THR A 401 -1.33 -13.42 4.09
C THR A 401 -2.79 -12.95 4.08
N ALA A 402 -3.08 -11.78 3.53
CA ALA A 402 -4.43 -11.23 3.47
C ALA A 402 -5.39 -12.12 2.67
N THR A 403 -4.90 -12.68 1.57
CA THR A 403 -5.65 -13.62 0.72
C THR A 403 -5.97 -14.90 1.48
N ALA A 404 -4.96 -15.54 2.09
CA ALA A 404 -5.17 -16.77 2.85
C ALA A 404 -6.21 -16.60 3.98
N LEU A 405 -6.17 -15.46 4.68
CA LEU A 405 -7.08 -15.16 5.79
C LEU A 405 -8.50 -14.78 5.35
N ALA A 406 -8.66 -14.20 4.17
CA ALA A 406 -9.97 -13.75 3.68
C ALA A 406 -10.76 -14.86 2.97
N PHE A 407 -10.06 -15.82 2.37
CA PHE A 407 -10.70 -16.91 1.61
C PHE A 407 -10.87 -18.19 2.41
N GLY A 408 -10.11 -18.39 3.49
CA GLY A 408 -10.38 -19.46 4.47
C GLY A 408 -10.57 -20.85 3.87
N ASP A 409 -9.83 -21.19 2.82
CA ASP A 409 -9.94 -22.48 2.13
C ASP A 409 -9.11 -23.60 2.78
#